data_AF-A0A9E5FGB7-F1
#
_entry.id   AF-A0A9E5FGB7-F1
#
_cell.length_a   1.000
_cell.length_b   1.000
_cell.length_c   1.000
_cell.angle_alpha   90.00
_cell.angle_beta   90.00
_cell.angle_gamma   90.00
#
_symmetry.space_group_name_H-M   'P 1'
#
loop_
_entity.id
_entity.type
_entity.pdbx_description
1 polymer ?
#
loop_
_entity_poly.entity_id
_entity_poly.type
_entity_poly.pdbx_seq_one_letter_code
_entity_poly.pdbx_strand_id
1 'polypeptide(L)'
;MIIVMKLGATDAALRHAEDRLREFGLTPHLIVGAERTIMAATGKEKSGLQAALEALEGVEKVMSVLAPYKLASLESHREPSVVKVRDFVAGGGHIGVVAGPCSVESRQQMLEMAHLVKSVGATGLR
;
A
#
# COMPACT_ATOMS: atom_id res chain seq x y z
N MET A 1 -9.24 -10.53 -1.21
CA MET A 1 -8.52 -11.00 -2.42
C MET A 1 -9.40 -11.85 -3.33
N ILE A 2 -9.03 -11.97 -4.59
CA ILE A 2 -9.61 -12.85 -5.60
C ILE A 2 -8.52 -13.85 -6.03
N ILE A 3 -8.86 -15.13 -6.00
CA ILE A 3 -8.02 -16.24 -6.46
C ILE A 3 -8.64 -16.77 -7.74
N VAL A 4 -7.89 -16.77 -8.83
CA VAL A 4 -8.29 -17.34 -10.11
C VAL A 4 -7.70 -18.74 -10.20
N MET A 5 -8.54 -19.74 -10.39
CA MET A 5 -8.10 -21.12 -10.57
C MET A 5 -7.77 -21.40 -12.04
N LYS A 6 -6.81 -22.30 -12.28
CA LYS A 6 -6.50 -22.83 -13.61
C LYS A 6 -7.72 -23.53 -14.21
N LEU A 7 -7.82 -23.52 -15.54
CA LEU A 7 -8.85 -24.28 -16.25
C LEU A 7 -8.72 -25.78 -15.91
N GLY A 8 -9.81 -26.42 -15.49
CA GLY A 8 -9.82 -27.83 -15.11
C GLY A 8 -9.18 -28.14 -13.75
N ALA A 9 -9.01 -27.14 -12.86
CA ALA A 9 -8.60 -27.38 -11.49
C ALA A 9 -9.51 -28.43 -10.82
N THR A 10 -8.91 -29.44 -10.19
CA THR A 10 -9.64 -30.55 -9.57
C THR A 10 -10.37 -30.10 -8.31
N ASP A 11 -11.42 -30.81 -7.93
CA ASP A 11 -12.12 -30.58 -6.66
C ASP A 11 -11.18 -30.67 -5.44
N ALA A 12 -10.15 -31.51 -5.53
CA ALA A 12 -9.11 -31.61 -4.51
C ALA A 12 -8.28 -30.33 -4.40
N ALA A 13 -7.87 -29.74 -5.53
CA ALA A 13 -7.16 -28.47 -5.56
C ALA A 13 -8.02 -27.31 -5.04
N LEU A 14 -9.31 -27.29 -5.40
CA LEU A 14 -10.28 -26.30 -4.89
C LEU A 14 -10.40 -26.38 -3.37
N ARG A 15 -10.65 -27.57 -2.82
CA ARG A 15 -10.76 -27.80 -1.37
C ARG A 15 -9.47 -27.42 -0.65
N HIS A 16 -8.31 -27.80 -1.20
CA HIS A 16 -7.03 -27.43 -0.63
C HIS A 16 -6.86 -25.91 -0.55
N ALA A 17 -7.20 -25.18 -1.61
CA ALA A 17 -7.16 -23.71 -1.59
C ALA A 17 -8.12 -23.11 -0.54
N GLU A 18 -9.34 -23.64 -0.41
CA GLU A 18 -10.29 -23.21 0.64
C GLU A 18 -9.74 -23.43 2.05
N ASP A 19 -9.18 -24.61 2.31
CA ASP A 19 -8.63 -24.97 3.62
C ASP A 19 -7.46 -24.06 3.98
N ARG A 20 -6.54 -23.81 3.03
CA ARG A 20 -5.44 -22.86 3.21
C ARG A 20 -5.97 -21.48 3.57
N LEU A 21 -6.98 -20.97 2.86
CA LEU A 21 -7.58 -19.67 3.17
C LEU A 21 -8.18 -19.62 4.58
N ARG A 22 -8.87 -20.69 5.01
CA ARG A 22 -9.43 -20.81 6.37
C ARG A 22 -8.34 -20.84 7.44
N GLU A 23 -7.24 -21.55 7.21
CA GLU A 23 -6.07 -21.56 8.12
C GLU A 23 -5.46 -20.15 8.28
N PHE A 24 -5.48 -19.34 7.22
CA PHE A 24 -5.04 -17.95 7.28
C PHE A 24 -6.06 -17.00 7.92
N GLY A 25 -7.23 -17.50 8.33
CA GLY A 25 -8.31 -16.73 8.94
C GLY A 25 -9.15 -15.95 7.92
N LEU A 26 -9.14 -16.36 6.66
CA LEU A 26 -10.00 -15.82 5.60
C LEU A 26 -11.21 -16.71 5.37
N THR A 27 -12.31 -16.09 4.96
CA THR A 27 -13.53 -16.81 4.54
C THR A 27 -13.57 -16.90 3.02
N PRO A 28 -13.43 -18.11 2.43
CA PRO A 28 -13.54 -18.32 1.00
C PRO A 28 -14.99 -18.31 0.53
N HIS A 29 -15.22 -17.77 -0.67
CA HIS A 29 -16.48 -17.75 -1.40
C HIS A 29 -16.22 -18.24 -2.83
N LEU A 30 -16.71 -19.42 -3.15
CA LEU A 30 -16.49 -20.06 -4.44
C LEU A 30 -17.51 -19.58 -5.47
N ILE A 31 -17.04 -19.23 -6.66
CA ILE A 31 -17.84 -18.85 -7.81
C ILE A 31 -17.42 -19.75 -8.98
N VAL A 32 -18.28 -20.69 -9.34
CA VAL A 32 -18.05 -21.59 -10.48
C VAL A 32 -18.67 -20.95 -11.72
N GLY A 33 -17.81 -20.38 -12.58
CA GLY A 33 -18.22 -19.84 -13.87
C GLY A 33 -18.20 -20.89 -14.98
N ALA A 34 -18.81 -20.57 -16.12
CA ALA A 34 -18.82 -21.45 -17.29
C ALA A 34 -17.42 -21.73 -17.86
N GLU A 35 -16.51 -20.75 -17.76
CA GLU A 35 -15.14 -20.85 -18.28
C GLU A 35 -14.08 -21.00 -17.18
N ARG A 36 -14.29 -20.36 -16.02
CA ARG A 36 -13.31 -20.32 -14.93
C ARG A 36 -13.97 -20.38 -13.56
N THR A 37 -13.29 -21.03 -12.64
CA THR A 37 -13.63 -21.02 -11.22
C THR A 37 -12.82 -19.94 -10.51
N ILE A 38 -13.50 -19.09 -9.75
CA ILE A 38 -12.91 -17.99 -9.01
C ILE A 38 -13.27 -18.16 -7.54
N MET A 39 -12.34 -17.85 -6.64
CA MET A 39 -12.59 -17.84 -5.22
C MET A 39 -12.32 -16.44 -4.66
N ALA A 40 -13.35 -15.80 -4.14
CA ALA A 40 -13.19 -14.55 -3.40
C ALA A 40 -12.91 -14.89 -1.93
N ALA A 41 -11.88 -14.29 -1.34
CA ALA A 41 -11.58 -14.45 0.08
C ALA A 41 -11.75 -13.12 0.82
N THR A 42 -12.52 -13.17 1.90
CA THR A 42 -12.86 -12.02 2.75
C THR A 42 -12.21 -12.17 4.13
N GLY A 43 -11.67 -11.08 4.67
CA GLY A 43 -10.97 -11.08 5.96
C GLY A 43 -9.73 -10.17 5.94
N LYS A 44 -8.99 -10.15 7.04
CA LYS A 44 -7.77 -9.34 7.18
C LYS A 44 -6.59 -10.06 6.53
N GLU A 45 -6.14 -9.55 5.39
CA GLU A 45 -4.98 -10.08 4.67
C GLU A 45 -3.70 -9.91 5.52
N LYS A 46 -2.89 -10.97 5.60
CA LYS A 46 -1.56 -10.96 6.23
C LYS A 46 -0.48 -10.81 5.17
N SER A 47 0.64 -10.18 5.51
CA SER A 47 1.82 -10.09 4.64
C SER A 47 2.31 -11.48 4.23
N GLY A 48 2.63 -11.67 2.94
CA GLY A 48 3.14 -12.94 2.40
C GLY A 48 2.08 -13.96 1.99
N LEU A 49 0.80 -13.71 2.29
CA LEU A 49 -0.30 -14.62 1.95
C LEU A 49 -0.48 -14.82 0.45
N GLN A 50 -0.34 -13.75 -0.34
CA GLN A 50 -0.50 -13.81 -1.78
C GLN A 50 0.47 -14.81 -2.43
N ALA A 51 1.76 -14.70 -2.12
CA ALA A 51 2.79 -15.59 -2.66
C ALA A 51 2.56 -17.06 -2.26
N ALA A 52 2.10 -17.30 -1.02
CA ALA A 52 1.80 -18.65 -0.56
C ALA A 52 0.62 -19.28 -1.32
N LEU A 53 -0.41 -18.49 -1.66
CA LEU A 53 -1.58 -18.94 -2.42
C LEU A 53 -1.26 -19.12 -3.91
N GLU A 54 -0.46 -18.23 -4.50
CA GLU A 54 0.00 -18.36 -5.91
C GLU A 54 0.85 -19.61 -6.13
N ALA A 55 1.51 -20.12 -5.10
CA ALA A 55 2.29 -21.35 -5.15
C ALA A 55 1.45 -22.63 -5.09
N LEU A 56 0.15 -22.54 -4.78
CA LEU A 56 -0.72 -23.72 -4.67
C LEU A 56 -1.00 -24.33 -6.05
N GLU A 57 -1.10 -25.67 -6.07
CA GLU A 57 -1.52 -26.39 -7.26
C GLU A 57 -2.95 -25.97 -7.65
N GLY A 58 -3.18 -25.78 -8.95
CA GLY A 58 -4.47 -25.35 -9.48
C GLY A 58 -4.76 -23.85 -9.39
N VAL A 59 -3.90 -23.04 -8.77
CA VAL A 59 -4.04 -21.56 -8.78
C VAL A 59 -3.34 -20.98 -10.02
N GLU A 60 -4.05 -20.13 -10.76
CA GLU A 60 -3.50 -19.38 -11.91
C GLU A 60 -2.95 -18.03 -11.47
N LYS A 61 -3.70 -17.31 -10.62
CA LYS A 61 -3.34 -15.95 -10.20
C LYS A 61 -4.05 -15.57 -8.91
N VAL A 62 -3.40 -14.79 -8.06
CA VAL A 62 -4.04 -14.14 -6.90
C VAL A 62 -3.96 -12.63 -7.07
N MET A 63 -5.06 -11.95 -6.74
CA MET A 63 -5.18 -10.50 -6.87
C MET A 63 -5.78 -9.92 -5.59
N SER A 64 -5.13 -8.92 -4.99
CA SER A 64 -5.80 -8.15 -3.93
C SER A 64 -6.90 -7.30 -4.55
N VAL A 65 -8.04 -7.22 -3.86
CA VAL A 65 -9.14 -6.33 -4.24
C VAL A 65 -8.83 -4.90 -3.80
N LEU A 66 -8.05 -4.76 -2.72
CA LEU A 66 -7.65 -3.47 -2.21
C LEU A 66 -6.44 -2.96 -3.00
N ALA A 67 -6.44 -1.65 -3.29
CA ALA A 67 -5.28 -1.01 -3.88
C ALA A 67 -4.07 -1.11 -2.93
N PRO A 68 -2.85 -1.34 -3.45
CA PRO A 68 -1.66 -1.51 -2.62
C PRO A 68 -1.30 -0.25 -1.80
N TYR A 69 -1.81 0.90 -2.23
CA TYR A 69 -1.65 2.20 -1.57
C TYR A 69 -2.88 2.61 -0.73
N LYS A 70 -3.73 1.66 -0.30
CA LYS A 70 -4.96 1.94 0.46
C LYS A 70 -4.77 3.00 1.56
N LEU A 71 -3.72 2.88 2.39
CA LEU A 71 -3.49 3.80 3.51
C LEU A 71 -3.17 5.23 3.08
N ALA A 72 -2.62 5.42 1.88
CA ALA A 72 -2.32 6.72 1.29
C ALA A 72 -3.42 7.19 0.30
N SER A 73 -4.47 6.40 0.10
CA SER A 73 -5.57 6.71 -0.82
C SER A 73 -6.60 7.63 -0.17
N LEU A 74 -7.10 8.60 -0.94
CA LEU A 74 -8.25 9.42 -0.56
C LEU A 74 -9.52 8.58 -0.33
N GLU A 75 -9.63 7.40 -0.95
CA GLU A 75 -10.75 6.48 -0.71
C GLU A 75 -10.79 5.98 0.73
N SER A 76 -9.60 5.72 1.32
CA SER A 76 -9.48 5.25 2.70
C SER A 76 -9.32 6.38 3.71
N HIS A 77 -8.77 7.52 3.29
CA HIS A 77 -8.56 8.71 4.13
C HIS A 77 -9.00 9.96 3.36
N ARG A 78 -10.29 10.29 3.46
CA ARG A 78 -10.90 11.36 2.65
C ARG A 78 -10.37 12.75 2.96
N GLU A 79 -9.98 12.98 4.21
CA GLU A 79 -9.45 14.26 4.65
C GLU A 79 -7.98 14.40 4.24
N PRO A 80 -7.55 15.56 3.69
CA PRO A 80 -6.15 15.80 3.40
C PRO A 80 -5.28 15.72 4.65
N SER A 81 -4.20 14.96 4.59
CA SER A 81 -3.20 14.93 5.66
C SER A 81 -2.51 16.29 5.80
N VAL A 82 -2.35 16.76 7.04
CA VAL A 82 -1.58 17.96 7.39
C VAL A 82 -0.38 17.54 8.24
N VAL A 83 0.82 17.77 7.74
CA VAL A 83 2.06 17.50 8.46
C VAL A 83 2.50 18.77 9.17
N LYS A 84 2.64 18.71 10.50
CA LYS A 84 3.07 19.83 11.34
C LYS A 84 4.34 19.48 12.12
N VAL A 85 5.37 20.31 11.99
CA VAL A 85 6.63 20.19 12.73
C VAL A 85 7.05 21.58 13.21
N ARG A 86 6.85 21.87 14.50
CA ARG A 86 7.04 23.22 15.07
C ARG A 86 6.24 24.26 14.26
N ASP A 87 6.95 25.17 13.57
CA ASP A 87 6.37 26.24 12.76
C ASP A 87 6.10 25.80 11.30
N PHE A 88 6.63 24.64 10.87
CA PHE A 88 6.36 24.08 9.54
C PHE A 88 4.98 23.42 9.51
N VAL A 89 4.17 23.76 8.50
CA VAL A 89 2.88 23.14 8.19
C VAL A 89 2.77 22.92 6.69
N ALA A 90 2.44 21.70 6.25
CA ALA A 90 2.21 21.38 4.84
C ALA A 90 1.02 20.44 4.67
N GLY A 91 0.25 20.66 3.60
CA GLY A 91 -0.95 19.88 3.29
C GLY A 91 -2.24 20.56 3.76
N GLY A 92 -3.37 20.04 3.28
CA GLY A 92 -4.70 20.60 3.61
C GLY A 92 -4.84 22.10 3.29
N GLY A 93 -4.21 22.57 2.20
CA GLY A 93 -4.21 23.98 1.79
C GLY A 93 -3.05 24.82 2.34
N HIS A 94 -2.23 24.29 3.25
CA HIS A 94 -1.03 24.96 3.74
C HIS A 94 0.15 24.74 2.80
N ILE A 95 0.85 25.82 2.45
CA ILE A 95 2.07 25.79 1.65
C ILE A 95 3.26 25.76 2.60
N GLY A 96 3.91 24.60 2.73
CA GLY A 96 5.17 24.46 3.44
C GLY A 96 6.36 24.68 2.51
N VAL A 97 7.24 25.62 2.85
CA VAL A 97 8.44 25.93 2.05
C VAL A 97 9.68 25.35 2.73
N VAL A 98 10.39 24.49 1.99
CA VAL A 98 11.68 23.90 2.39
C VAL A 98 12.72 24.24 1.33
N ALA A 99 13.80 24.91 1.72
CA ALA A 99 14.83 25.40 0.80
C ALA A 99 16.23 25.13 1.36
N GLY A 100 17.22 25.03 0.47
CA GLY A 100 18.60 24.73 0.83
C GLY A 100 19.42 24.26 -0.37
N PRO A 101 20.75 24.14 -0.22
CA PRO A 101 21.63 23.64 -1.27
C PRO A 101 21.36 22.14 -1.53
N CYS A 102 21.81 21.64 -2.69
CA CYS A 102 21.67 20.21 -3.01
C CYS A 102 22.61 19.33 -2.18
N SER A 103 23.78 19.86 -1.84
CA SER A 103 24.82 19.18 -1.07
C SER A 103 25.28 20.07 0.09
N VAL A 104 25.61 19.45 1.21
CA VAL A 104 26.27 20.14 2.33
C VAL A 104 27.77 20.14 2.06
N GLU A 105 28.31 21.24 1.56
CA GLU A 105 29.73 21.34 1.18
C GLU A 105 30.60 21.92 2.30
N SER A 106 30.01 22.72 3.18
CA SER A 106 30.69 23.22 4.37
C SER A 106 29.72 23.65 5.47
N ARG A 107 30.23 23.70 6.71
CA ARG A 107 29.50 24.26 7.85
C ARG A 107 29.09 25.71 7.60
N GLN A 108 29.97 26.51 6.98
CA GLN A 108 29.74 27.92 6.74
C GLN A 108 28.58 28.13 5.76
N GLN A 109 28.62 27.45 4.60
CA GLN A 109 27.53 27.46 3.62
C GLN A 109 26.19 27.12 4.27
N MET A 110 26.16 26.06 5.08
CA MET A 110 24.90 25.59 5.67
C MET A 110 24.30 26.60 6.67
N LEU A 111 25.15 27.26 7.46
CA LEU A 111 24.69 28.30 8.39
C LEU A 111 24.20 29.55 7.65
N GLU A 112 24.93 30.00 6.64
CA GLU A 112 24.51 31.13 5.78
C GLU A 112 23.15 30.85 5.13
N MET A 113 22.99 29.65 4.56
CA MET A 113 21.73 29.23 3.96
C MET A 113 20.61 29.14 5.00
N ALA A 114 20.86 28.58 6.19
CA ALA A 114 19.86 28.52 7.25
C ALA A 114 19.32 29.90 7.64
N HIS A 115 20.21 30.89 7.76
CA HIS A 115 19.82 32.27 8.06
C HIS A 115 19.05 32.91 6.90
N LEU A 116 19.52 32.72 5.66
CA LEU A 116 18.89 33.27 4.47
C LEU A 116 17.49 32.70 4.25
N VAL A 117 17.31 31.38 4.27
CA VAL A 117 16.00 30.78 4.01
C VAL A 117 14.98 31.18 5.07
N LYS A 118 15.41 31.31 6.33
CA LYS A 118 14.56 31.80 7.42
C LYS A 118 14.17 33.26 7.23
N SER A 119 15.09 34.12 6.76
CA SER A 119 14.80 35.55 6.57
C SER A 119 13.81 35.80 5.42
N VAL A 120 13.75 34.91 4.43
CA VAL A 120 12.80 34.99 3.31
C VAL A 120 11.50 34.19 3.53
N GLY A 121 11.27 33.67 4.75
CA GLY A 121 10.01 33.05 5.15
C GLY A 121 9.90 31.54 4.89
N ALA A 122 10.98 30.86 4.51
CA ALA A 122 10.97 29.40 4.48
C ALA A 122 10.92 28.84 5.91
N THR A 123 10.13 27.79 6.09
CA THR A 123 9.90 27.14 7.40
C THR A 123 10.68 25.84 7.57
N GLY A 124 11.45 25.42 6.55
CA GLY A 124 12.33 24.25 6.60
C GLY A 124 13.62 24.46 5.82
N LEU A 125 14.67 23.77 6.25
CA LEU A 125 15.98 23.69 5.60
C LEU A 125 16.20 22.26 5.09
N ARG A 126 16.73 22.10 3.87
CA ARG A 126 17.12 20.80 3.29
C ARG A 126 18.58 20.77 2.90
#